data_AF-A0A314ZBR9-F1
#
_entry.id   AF-A0A314ZBR9-F1
#
_cell.length_a   1.000
_cell.length_b   1.000
_cell.length_c   1.000
_cell.angle_alpha   90.00
_cell.angle_beta   90.00
_cell.angle_gamma   90.00
#
_symmetry.space_group_name_H-M   'P 1'
#
loop_
_entity.id
_entity.type
_entity.pdbx_description
1 polymer ?
#
loop_
_entity_poly.entity_id
_entity_poly.type
_entity_poly.pdbx_seq_one_letter_code
_entity_poly.pdbx_strand_id
1 'polypeptide(L)'
;MLYSLGAGAIIHALCFSPNRYWLCAATEQSIKIWDLESKQIVEDLKVDLKTEAEKTEDTHAATAYKKKVIYCTSLNWSADGSTLFSGYSDGVIRVWGIGRY
;
A
#
# COMPACT_ATOMS: atom_id res chain seq x y z
N MET A 1 -4.62 8.25 27.09
CA MET A 1 -4.83 9.32 26.08
C MET A 1 -4.92 8.64 24.73
N LEU A 2 -6.06 8.75 24.04
CA LEU A 2 -6.19 8.29 22.66
C LEU A 2 -5.51 9.32 21.74
N TYR A 3 -4.75 8.85 20.74
CA TYR A 3 -4.15 9.71 19.72
C TYR A 3 -4.68 9.32 18.33
N SER A 4 -4.63 10.28 17.40
CA SER A 4 -5.10 10.10 16.02
C SER A 4 -3.93 10.22 15.05
N LEU A 5 -3.94 9.39 14.00
CA LEU A 5 -2.97 9.40 12.92
C LEU A 5 -3.68 9.81 11.63
N GLY A 6 -3.24 10.92 11.03
CA GLY A 6 -3.86 11.46 9.82
C GLY A 6 -3.52 10.61 8.58
N ALA A 7 -4.47 9.82 8.10
CA ALA A 7 -4.32 9.06 6.85
C ALA A 7 -4.50 9.93 5.58
N GLY A 8 -5.34 10.97 5.66
CA GLY A 8 -5.55 11.94 4.57
C GLY A 8 -6.44 11.44 3.42
N ALA A 9 -6.93 10.20 3.47
CA ALA A 9 -7.85 9.61 2.51
C ALA A 9 -8.67 8.49 3.17
N ILE A 10 -9.66 7.94 2.44
CA ILE A 10 -10.45 6.80 2.93
C ILE A 10 -9.53 5.61 3.16
N ILE A 11 -9.68 4.98 4.32
CA ILE A 11 -8.92 3.80 4.72
C ILE A 11 -9.75 2.56 4.37
N HIS A 12 -9.16 1.62 3.64
CA HIS A 12 -9.82 0.37 3.26
C HIS A 12 -9.39 -0.81 4.12
N ALA A 13 -8.16 -0.79 4.63
CA ALA A 13 -7.63 -1.86 5.47
C ALA A 13 -6.52 -1.34 6.38
N LEU A 14 -6.34 -2.02 7.50
CA LEU A 14 -5.32 -1.76 8.51
C LEU A 14 -4.64 -3.07 8.90
N CYS A 15 -3.34 -3.03 9.17
CA CYS A 15 -2.67 -4.13 9.85
C CYS A 15 -1.48 -3.63 10.67
N PHE A 16 -1.21 -4.31 11.78
CA PHE A 16 0.00 -4.07 12.56
C PHE A 16 1.17 -4.86 11.99
N SER A 17 2.36 -4.27 12.05
CA SER A 17 3.57 -5.04 11.79
C SER A 17 3.76 -6.09 12.89
N PRO A 18 4.16 -7.33 12.55
CA PRO A 18 4.36 -8.39 13.54
C PRO A 18 5.66 -8.24 14.34
N ASN A 19 6.62 -7.43 13.87
CA ASN A 19 7.96 -7.35 14.46
C ASN A 19 8.37 -5.92 14.88
N ARG A 20 7.64 -4.89 14.46
CA ARG A 20 7.93 -3.47 14.73
C ARG A 20 6.70 -2.81 15.31
N TYR A 21 6.90 -1.72 16.05
CA TYR A 21 5.80 -0.94 16.62
C TYR A 21 5.14 -0.04 15.56
N TRP A 22 4.73 -0.67 14.45
CA TRP A 22 4.24 0.00 13.25
C TRP A 22 2.79 -0.35 12.96
N LEU A 23 2.06 0.63 12.43
CA LEU A 23 0.73 0.46 11.87
C LEU A 23 0.77 0.76 10.38
N CYS A 24 0.17 -0.11 9.58
CA CYS A 24 -0.04 0.11 8.16
C CYS A 24 -1.51 0.44 7.88
N ALA A 25 -1.76 1.42 7.01
CA ALA A 25 -3.09 1.68 6.45
C ALA A 25 -3.04 1.72 4.93
N ALA A 26 -3.88 0.89 4.31
CA ALA A 26 -4.23 1.07 2.91
C ALA A 26 -5.23 2.21 2.79
N THR A 27 -4.85 3.23 2.03
CA THR A 27 -5.74 4.31 1.65
C THR A 27 -6.01 4.30 0.15
N GLU A 28 -6.97 5.12 -0.30
CA GLU A 28 -7.24 5.33 -1.73
C GLU A 28 -6.02 5.87 -2.51
N GLN A 29 -5.08 6.53 -1.84
CA GLN A 29 -3.95 7.20 -2.49
C GLN A 29 -2.64 6.42 -2.37
N SER A 30 -2.42 5.77 -1.23
CA SER A 30 -1.17 5.09 -0.90
C SER A 30 -1.33 4.15 0.29
N ILE A 31 -0.32 3.32 0.53
CA ILE A 31 -0.20 2.57 1.78
C ILE A 31 0.76 3.33 2.70
N LYS A 32 0.23 3.82 3.82
CA LYS A 32 1.01 4.55 4.83
C LYS A 32 1.42 3.63 5.95
N ILE A 33 2.66 3.76 6.39
CA ILE A 33 3.22 3.03 7.53
C ILE A 33 3.67 4.05 8.56
N TRP A 34 3.09 4.00 9.75
CA TRP A 34 3.49 4.83 10.88
C TRP A 34 4.29 4.04 11.88
N ASP A 35 5.27 4.69 12.48
CA ASP A 35 5.82 4.29 13.76
C ASP A 35 4.94 4.85 14.88
N LEU A 36 4.41 3.96 15.71
CA LEU A 36 3.49 4.31 16.78
C LEU A 36 4.17 4.93 17.99
N GLU A 37 5.49 4.77 18.14
CA GLU A 37 6.28 5.40 19.21
C GLU A 37 6.52 6.88 18.90
N SER A 38 7.14 7.15 17.75
CA SER A 38 7.42 8.52 17.28
C SER A 38 6.20 9.24 16.68
N LYS A 39 5.15 8.49 16.32
CA LYS A 39 3.93 8.96 15.63
C LYS A 39 4.22 9.60 14.27
N GLN A 40 5.33 9.20 13.65
CA GLN A 40 5.74 9.68 12.33
C GLN A 40 5.45 8.63 11.26
N ILE A 41 5.31 9.09 10.01
CA ILE A 41 5.26 8.20 8.85
C ILE A 41 6.68 7.69 8.59
N VAL A 42 6.84 6.38 8.58
CA VAL A 42 8.08 5.69 8.21
C VAL A 42 8.12 5.50 6.69
N GLU A 43 7.00 5.09 6.10
CA GLU A 43 6.89 4.82 4.66
C GLU A 43 5.54 5.28 4.09
N ASP A 44 5.57 5.73 2.83
CA ASP A 44 4.40 6.10 2.04
C ASP A 44 4.46 5.41 0.68
N LEU A 45 4.02 4.16 0.62
CA LEU A 45 4.13 3.29 -0.55
C LEU A 45 3.08 3.67 -1.59
N LYS A 46 3.54 4.14 -2.76
CA LYS A 46 2.71 4.54 -3.89
C LYS A 46 2.95 3.63 -5.08
N VAL A 47 1.88 3.30 -5.80
CA VAL A 47 1.99 2.58 -7.06
C VAL A 47 2.30 3.59 -8.17
N ASP A 48 3.43 3.41 -8.85
CA ASP A 48 3.72 4.17 -10.07
C ASP A 48 3.01 3.50 -11.26
N LEU A 49 1.83 4.04 -11.59
CA LEU A 49 0.99 3.53 -12.68
C LEU A 49 1.65 3.67 -14.07
N LYS A 50 2.74 4.44 -14.19
CA LYS A 50 3.47 4.58 -15.46
C LYS A 50 4.27 3.32 -15.78
N THR A 51 4.89 2.70 -14.77
CA THR A 51 5.77 1.54 -14.94
C THR A 51 5.01 0.25 -15.26
N GLU A 52 3.72 0.17 -14.92
CA GLU A 52 2.89 -0.99 -15.24
C GLU A 52 2.34 -0.97 -16.66
N ALA A 53 2.09 0.22 -17.23
CA ALA A 53 1.67 0.35 -18.63
C ALA A 53 2.74 -0.12 -19.62
N GLU A 54 4.02 -0.06 -19.23
CA GLU A 54 5.16 -0.49 -20.04
C GLU A 54 5.40 -2.01 -20.01
N LYS A 55 4.79 -2.76 -19.07
CA LYS A 55 4.94 -4.23 -18.97
C LYS A 55 3.85 -5.02 -19.69
N THR A 56 2.75 -4.39 -20.07
CA THR A 56 1.70 -5.00 -20.89
C THR A 56 1.93 -4.70 -22.37
N GLU A 57 2.72 -5.55 -23.04
CA GLU A 57 2.90 -5.54 -24.51
C GLU A 57 1.67 -6.10 -25.28
N ASP A 58 0.48 -6.17 -24.66
CA ASP A 58 -0.73 -6.67 -25.31
C ASP A 58 -1.54 -5.52 -25.94
N THR A 59 -1.39 -5.42 -27.25
CA THR A 59 -1.87 -4.37 -28.18
C THR A 59 -3.40 -4.33 -28.41
N HIS A 60 -4.24 -4.84 -27.50
CA HIS A 60 -5.69 -4.93 -27.74
C HIS A 60 -6.61 -4.35 -26.65
N ALA A 61 -6.07 -3.67 -25.63
CA ALA A 61 -6.86 -3.02 -24.58
C ALA A 61 -6.68 -1.49 -24.47
N ALA A 62 -6.10 -0.86 -25.50
CA ALA A 62 -5.76 0.58 -25.50
C ALA A 62 -6.98 1.53 -25.54
N THR A 63 -8.21 1.03 -25.53
CA THR A 63 -9.45 1.83 -25.68
C THR A 63 -10.44 1.67 -24.54
N ALA A 64 -10.01 1.64 -23.27
CA ALA A 64 -10.95 1.83 -22.15
C ALA A 64 -10.32 2.28 -20.81
N TYR A 65 -9.06 2.71 -20.74
CA TYR A 65 -8.49 3.26 -19.51
C TYR A 65 -9.01 4.70 -19.27
N LYS A 66 -10.34 4.83 -19.05
CA LYS A 66 -10.84 5.87 -18.14
C LYS A 66 -9.99 5.75 -16.88
N LYS A 67 -9.42 6.85 -16.38
CA LYS A 67 -8.68 6.96 -15.11
C LYS A 67 -9.38 6.17 -13.99
N LYS A 68 -9.17 4.86 -13.92
CA LYS A 68 -9.71 4.01 -12.87
C LYS A 68 -8.74 4.22 -11.72
N VAL A 69 -9.22 4.80 -10.62
CA VAL A 69 -8.42 4.98 -9.43
C VAL A 69 -8.05 3.58 -8.94
N ILE A 70 -6.75 3.28 -8.95
CA ILE A 70 -6.21 2.03 -8.44
C ILE A 70 -5.81 2.29 -6.99
N TYR A 71 -6.40 1.52 -6.08
CA TYR A 71 -6.16 1.66 -4.65
C TYR A 71 -6.08 0.30 -3.97
N CYS A 72 -5.41 0.29 -2.84
CA CYS A 72 -5.22 -0.91 -2.04
C CYS A 72 -6.50 -1.21 -1.26
N THR A 73 -6.97 -2.45 -1.33
CA THR A 73 -8.19 -2.92 -0.65
C THR A 73 -7.89 -3.87 0.50
N SER A 74 -6.71 -4.49 0.49
CA SER A 74 -6.30 -5.47 1.50
C SER A 74 -4.79 -5.47 1.64
N LEU A 75 -4.28 -5.69 2.86
CA LEU A 75 -2.85 -5.81 3.12
C LEU A 75 -2.59 -6.81 4.24
N ASN A 76 -1.46 -7.51 4.17
CA ASN A 76 -1.00 -8.39 5.24
C ASN A 76 0.53 -8.52 5.22
N TRP A 77 1.13 -8.59 6.41
CA TRP A 77 2.56 -8.81 6.57
C TRP A 77 2.90 -10.30 6.45
N SER A 78 4.11 -10.58 5.97
CA SER A 78 4.74 -11.88 6.21
C SER A 78 4.96 -12.08 7.71
N ALA A 79 4.99 -13.34 8.15
CA ALA A 79 5.11 -13.68 9.58
C ALA A 79 6.40 -13.13 10.23
N ASP A 80 7.47 -13.00 9.46
CA ASP A 80 8.75 -12.41 9.90
C ASP A 80 8.76 -10.87 9.86
N GLY A 81 7.71 -10.24 9.31
CA GLY A 81 7.55 -8.80 9.13
C GLY A 81 8.56 -8.15 8.18
N SER A 82 9.14 -8.92 7.26
CA SER A 82 10.07 -8.41 6.23
C SER A 82 9.36 -7.94 4.97
N THR A 83 8.17 -8.48 4.71
CA THR A 83 7.45 -8.31 3.46
C THR A 83 6.01 -7.91 3.73
N LEU A 84 5.51 -6.92 2.99
CA LEU A 84 4.10 -6.53 3.00
C LEU A 84 3.46 -6.92 1.66
N PHE A 85 2.38 -7.70 1.75
CA PHE A 85 1.54 -8.05 0.61
C PHE A 85 0.35 -7.10 0.56
N SER A 86 -0.02 -6.66 -0.63
CA SER A 86 -1.11 -5.70 -0.84
C SER A 86 -1.93 -6.06 -2.08
N GLY A 87 -3.23 -6.24 -1.90
CA GLY A 87 -4.18 -6.48 -2.99
C GLY A 87 -4.86 -5.19 -3.43
N TYR A 88 -4.94 -4.96 -4.73
CA TYR A 88 -5.47 -3.74 -5.32
C TYR A 88 -6.77 -3.94 -6.12
N SER A 89 -7.47 -2.84 -6.40
CA SER A 89 -8.74 -2.82 -7.15
C SER A 89 -8.64 -3.22 -8.63
N ASP A 90 -7.42 -3.38 -9.15
CA ASP A 90 -7.09 -3.88 -10.48
C ASP A 90 -6.93 -5.41 -10.51
N GLY A 91 -6.99 -6.08 -9.36
CA GLY A 91 -6.77 -7.52 -9.22
C GLY A 91 -5.29 -7.91 -9.11
N VAL A 92 -4.37 -6.94 -9.07
CA VAL A 92 -2.94 -7.18 -8.92
C VAL A 92 -2.56 -7.23 -7.44
N ILE A 93 -1.76 -8.22 -7.07
CA ILE A 93 -1.12 -8.30 -5.75
C ILE A 93 0.30 -7.76 -5.88
N ARG A 94 0.63 -6.74 -5.09
CA ARG A 94 1.96 -6.13 -5.03
C ARG A 94 2.66 -6.52 -3.73
N VAL A 95 3.96 -6.78 -3.86
CA VAL A 95 4.84 -7.26 -2.79
C VAL A 95 5.88 -6.20 -2.50
N TRP A 96 5.96 -5.77 -1.24
CA TRP A 96 6.89 -4.73 -0.79
C TRP A 96 7.88 -5.35 0.19
N GLY A 97 9.16 -5.33 -0.16
CA GLY A 97 10.24 -5.67 0.77
C GLY A 97 10.52 -4.46 1.65
N ILE A 98 10.20 -4.55 2.94
CA ILE A 98 10.40 -3.46 3.90
C ILE A 98 11.61 -3.85 4.75
N GLY A 99 12.78 -3.58 4.18
CA GLY A 99 14.08 -4.03 4.68
C GLY A 99 14.50 -3.38 6.00
N ARG A 100 15.27 -4.12 6.79
CA ARG A 100 15.99 -3.61 7.96
C ARG A 100 17.11 -2.68 7.47
N TYR A 101 16.99 -1.38 7.74
CA TYR A 101 18.16 -0.52 7.85
C TYR A 101 19.07 -1.01 8.96
#